data_AF-A0A661PR71-F1
#
_entry.id   AF-A0A661PR71-F1
#
_cell.length_a   1.000
_cell.length_b   1.000
_cell.length_c   1.000
_cell.angle_alpha   90.00
_cell.angle_beta   90.00
_cell.angle_gamma   90.00
#
_symmetry.space_group_name_H-M   'P 1'
#
loop_
_entity.id
_entity.type
_entity.pdbx_description
1 polymer ?
#
loop_
_entity_poly.entity_id
_entity_poly.type
_entity_poly.pdbx_seq_one_letter_code
_entity_poly.pdbx_strand_id
1 'polypeptide(L)'
;MEAAYSVTTASLEKKVSEKNKSCLSSMLFLLLLFFFLLPSWALAASPRVICVPQLPTDLLVPHETWSGEPTTLKGVARDIDADLVGGSYYWAFGDGDESALTAITDPDNLSAVHTYTGVPGTLVVAHLYVTDTSGETSADEYRILIKEKTLDVEVNKGIDDGLWWIYTHREAADNPSYVTIPASRLMDPHGNPGLEGEYYNNTSFSGTPVLTRIDPIVDFDWGGGSPDASVNSNYFSVRWTGEIMITVSGIYKLATASDDGVRLYVDGNLLIDDWHGHGRTWRYAAPVVLNSGRHQVVFEYFENSGGANVGLYWSPPGERSYRWNNVRYGSHYGNTSASSVQAFEINGHLESGDANEDPYVDVVRGGLNYLMTNLISYNMTAQTYGHPEDYNNDGDATNDGGNGIGLSWSSNRPIYELGAVMDALVASGTPDAIARTGGANVIGRRYQDIVQDMVDMYSWGQG
;
A
#
# COMPACT_ATOMS: atom_id res chain seq x y z
N MET A 1 66.19 9.49 -47.75
CA MET A 1 66.12 10.75 -48.52
C MET A 1 64.65 11.00 -48.79
N GLU A 2 63.85 11.55 -47.88
CA GLU A 2 63.98 12.80 -47.12
C GLU A 2 63.93 14.08 -47.99
N ALA A 3 63.02 14.97 -47.59
CA ALA A 3 62.72 16.36 -47.95
C ALA A 3 61.75 16.63 -49.14
N ALA A 4 60.51 17.14 -48.99
CA ALA A 4 59.95 18.34 -48.31
C ALA A 4 59.85 19.58 -49.23
N TYR A 5 58.63 20.00 -49.63
CA TYR A 5 57.92 21.30 -49.36
C TYR A 5 57.68 22.09 -50.68
N SER A 6 56.66 22.94 -50.94
CA SER A 6 55.42 23.38 -50.27
C SER A 6 54.67 24.41 -51.17
N VAL A 7 53.35 24.58 -50.94
CA VAL A 7 52.54 25.84 -51.09
C VAL A 7 52.06 26.20 -52.52
N THR A 8 50.77 26.45 -52.82
CA THR A 8 49.72 27.25 -52.15
C THR A 8 48.29 26.67 -52.27
N THR A 9 47.61 26.50 -51.13
CA THR A 9 46.21 26.04 -50.95
C THR A 9 45.19 27.17 -50.71
N ALA A 10 45.50 28.44 -51.01
CA ALA A 10 44.67 29.56 -50.55
C ALA A 10 43.53 30.00 -51.50
N SER A 11 43.46 29.52 -52.74
CA SER A 11 42.49 30.06 -53.73
C SER A 11 41.24 29.19 -53.96
N LEU A 12 41.22 27.94 -53.47
CA LEU A 12 40.11 27.00 -53.75
C LEU A 12 39.06 26.94 -52.62
N GLU A 13 39.42 27.30 -51.38
CA GLU A 13 38.50 27.20 -50.24
C GLU A 13 37.40 28.29 -50.23
N LYS A 14 37.62 29.43 -50.89
CA LYS A 14 36.65 30.54 -50.82
C LYS A 14 35.44 30.38 -51.75
N LYS A 15 35.54 29.59 -52.83
CA LYS A 15 34.44 29.38 -53.79
C LYS A 15 33.53 28.18 -53.48
N VAL A 16 33.98 27.26 -52.61
CA VAL A 16 33.17 26.09 -52.19
C VAL A 16 32.29 26.42 -50.97
N SER A 17 32.66 27.42 -50.18
CA SER A 17 31.96 27.79 -48.93
C SER A 17 30.57 28.42 -49.13
N GLU A 18 30.35 29.19 -50.21
CA GLU A 18 29.07 29.91 -50.39
C GLU A 18 28.01 29.08 -51.10
N LYS A 19 28.40 28.18 -52.02
CA LYS A 19 27.43 27.37 -52.77
C LYS A 19 26.83 26.22 -51.93
N ASN A 20 27.56 25.70 -50.95
CA ASN A 20 27.07 24.65 -50.05
C ASN A 20 26.20 25.17 -48.90
N LYS A 21 26.28 26.45 -48.53
CA LYS A 21 25.42 27.03 -47.48
C LYS A 21 23.98 27.26 -47.95
N SER A 22 23.79 27.58 -49.24
CA SER A 22 22.45 27.78 -49.82
C SER A 22 21.67 26.47 -50.00
N CYS A 23 22.35 25.34 -50.27
CA CYS A 23 21.67 24.06 -50.46
C CYS A 23 21.37 23.33 -49.14
N LEU A 24 22.24 23.48 -48.12
CA LEU A 24 21.99 22.92 -46.78
C LEU A 24 20.84 23.65 -46.06
N SER A 25 20.67 24.97 -46.24
CA SER A 25 19.59 25.71 -45.58
C SER A 25 18.20 25.35 -46.12
N SER A 26 18.11 24.81 -47.33
CA SER A 26 16.83 24.41 -47.94
C SER A 26 16.52 22.91 -47.81
N MET A 27 17.51 22.07 -47.48
CA MET A 27 17.29 20.66 -47.10
C MET A 27 17.09 20.48 -45.58
N LEU A 28 17.55 21.43 -44.76
CA LEU A 28 17.37 21.36 -43.30
C LEU A 28 16.00 21.89 -42.82
N PHE A 29 15.25 22.59 -43.70
CA PHE A 29 13.90 23.09 -43.37
C PHE A 29 12.76 22.15 -43.81
N LEU A 30 13.09 21.01 -44.45
CA LEU A 30 12.12 20.00 -44.87
C LEU A 30 12.32 18.65 -44.16
N LEU A 31 13.03 18.64 -43.03
CA LEU A 31 13.23 17.46 -42.18
C LEU A 31 12.77 17.68 -40.73
N LEU A 32 11.97 18.73 -40.48
CA LEU A 32 11.54 19.15 -39.13
C LEU A 32 10.01 19.25 -38.95
N LEU A 33 9.24 18.60 -39.84
CA LEU A 33 7.77 18.54 -39.74
C LEU A 33 7.18 17.18 -40.13
N PHE A 34 7.91 16.12 -39.78
CA PHE A 34 7.37 14.76 -39.69
C PHE A 34 7.88 14.09 -38.40
N PHE A 35 7.70 14.76 -37.27
CA PHE A 35 7.39 14.01 -36.05
C PHE A 35 5.94 13.52 -36.24
N PHE A 36 5.80 12.39 -36.93
CA PHE A 36 4.64 11.55 -36.69
C PHE A 36 4.55 11.38 -35.17
N LEU A 37 3.36 11.63 -34.63
CA LEU A 37 2.89 10.96 -33.42
C LEU A 37 3.01 9.45 -33.68
N LEU A 38 4.21 8.90 -33.54
CA LEU A 38 4.34 7.50 -33.20
C LEU A 38 3.88 7.45 -31.75
N PRO A 39 2.79 6.73 -31.43
CA PRO A 39 2.49 6.49 -30.04
C PRO A 39 3.75 5.89 -29.42
N SER A 40 4.17 6.41 -28.28
CA SER A 40 5.11 5.71 -27.42
C SER A 40 4.44 4.40 -27.06
N TRP A 41 4.70 3.35 -27.84
CA TRP A 41 4.46 1.99 -27.37
C TRP A 41 5.45 1.85 -26.22
N ALA A 42 5.00 2.03 -24.98
CA ALA A 42 5.69 1.42 -23.88
C ALA A 42 5.80 -0.06 -24.25
N LEU A 43 7.03 -0.58 -24.32
CA LEU A 43 7.21 -2.02 -24.46
C LEU A 43 6.54 -2.66 -23.25
N ALA A 44 5.67 -3.65 -23.49
CA ALA A 44 5.07 -4.40 -22.40
C ALA A 44 6.18 -5.02 -21.55
N ALA A 45 6.04 -4.90 -20.24
CA ALA A 45 7.02 -5.35 -19.27
C ALA A 45 6.80 -6.84 -19.01
N SER A 46 7.89 -7.60 -18.87
CA SER A 46 7.77 -9.00 -18.52
C SER A 46 7.15 -9.18 -17.14
N PRO A 47 6.34 -10.24 -16.95
CA PRO A 47 5.71 -10.49 -15.67
C PRO A 47 6.77 -10.83 -14.63
N ARG A 48 6.49 -10.50 -13.38
CA ARG A 48 7.32 -10.87 -12.24
C ARG A 48 6.79 -12.16 -11.64
N VAL A 49 7.52 -13.25 -11.84
CA VAL A 49 7.24 -14.55 -11.22
C VAL A 49 7.90 -14.59 -9.85
N ILE A 50 7.19 -15.12 -8.87
CA ILE A 50 7.68 -15.23 -7.50
C ILE A 50 7.33 -16.63 -6.99
N CYS A 51 8.34 -17.45 -6.80
CA CYS A 51 8.26 -18.70 -6.05
C CYS A 51 8.31 -18.37 -4.56
N VAL A 52 7.36 -18.90 -3.78
CA VAL A 52 7.31 -18.62 -2.34
C VAL A 52 8.58 -19.14 -1.68
N PRO A 53 9.33 -18.32 -0.91
CA PRO A 53 10.51 -18.80 -0.22
C PRO A 53 10.14 -19.56 1.07
N GLN A 54 10.91 -20.60 1.40
CA GLN A 54 10.80 -21.30 2.70
C GLN A 54 11.22 -20.40 3.86
N LEU A 55 12.20 -19.52 3.63
CA LEU A 55 12.69 -18.54 4.60
C LEU A 55 12.96 -17.21 3.88
N PRO A 56 12.22 -16.13 4.17
CA PRO A 56 12.33 -14.89 3.41
C PRO A 56 13.66 -14.13 3.64
N THR A 57 14.42 -14.46 4.69
CA THR A 57 15.74 -13.87 4.94
C THR A 57 16.89 -14.57 4.21
N ASP A 58 16.65 -15.77 3.67
CA ASP A 58 17.59 -16.52 2.84
C ASP A 58 16.83 -17.34 1.79
N LEU A 59 16.68 -16.77 0.60
CA LEU A 59 15.95 -17.36 -0.53
C LEU A 59 16.57 -18.66 -1.06
N LEU A 60 17.78 -19.03 -0.62
CA LEU A 60 18.43 -20.27 -1.01
C LEU A 60 18.03 -21.46 -0.13
N VAL A 61 17.33 -21.21 0.99
CA VAL A 61 16.82 -22.27 1.86
C VAL A 61 15.76 -23.08 1.12
N PRO A 62 15.98 -24.40 0.90
CA PRO A 62 15.02 -25.23 0.19
C PRO A 62 13.84 -25.63 1.08
N HIS A 63 12.68 -25.82 0.47
CA HIS A 63 11.53 -26.47 1.09
C HIS A 63 11.85 -27.92 1.40
N GLU A 64 11.29 -28.45 2.49
CA GLU A 64 11.58 -29.81 2.94
C GLU A 64 10.49 -30.79 2.49
N THR A 65 10.90 -31.97 2.02
CA THR A 65 9.99 -33.08 1.73
C THR A 65 10.67 -34.42 2.01
N TRP A 66 9.97 -35.54 1.81
CA TRP A 66 10.56 -36.88 1.82
C TRP A 66 10.14 -37.68 0.58
N SER A 67 10.91 -38.73 0.28
CA SER A 67 10.70 -39.54 -0.90
C SER A 67 9.29 -40.14 -0.92
N GLY A 68 8.56 -39.92 -2.01
CA GLY A 68 7.20 -40.40 -2.22
C GLY A 68 6.10 -39.51 -1.64
N GLU A 69 6.45 -38.38 -1.02
CA GLU A 69 5.48 -37.42 -0.49
C GLU A 69 5.00 -36.43 -1.56
N PRO A 70 3.67 -36.26 -1.73
CA PRO A 70 3.13 -35.16 -2.51
C PRO A 70 3.59 -33.80 -1.98
N THR A 71 4.24 -33.02 -2.83
CA THR A 71 4.81 -31.71 -2.50
C THR A 71 4.10 -30.65 -3.30
N THR A 72 3.58 -29.62 -2.62
CA THR A 72 2.96 -28.46 -3.27
C THR A 72 4.05 -27.44 -3.57
N LEU A 73 4.30 -27.18 -4.85
CA LEU A 73 5.14 -26.07 -5.30
C LEU A 73 4.28 -24.82 -5.36
N LYS A 74 4.80 -23.70 -4.85
CA LYS A 74 4.03 -22.50 -4.52
C LYS A 74 4.59 -21.32 -5.26
N GLY A 75 3.77 -20.67 -6.07
CA GLY A 75 4.19 -19.53 -6.86
C GLY A 75 3.04 -18.61 -7.22
N VAL A 76 3.40 -17.36 -7.51
CA VAL A 76 2.49 -16.29 -7.92
C VAL A 76 3.13 -15.48 -9.04
N ALA A 77 2.33 -14.64 -9.68
CA ALA A 77 2.82 -13.66 -10.63
C ALA A 77 2.28 -12.25 -10.32
N ARG A 78 3.09 -11.25 -10.63
CA ARG A 78 2.75 -9.82 -10.56
C ARG A 78 3.09 -9.18 -11.88
N ASP A 79 2.30 -8.20 -12.27
CA ASP A 79 2.55 -7.47 -13.50
C ASP A 79 2.14 -6.02 -13.36
N ILE A 80 2.98 -5.14 -13.87
CA ILE A 80 2.73 -3.70 -13.89
C ILE A 80 1.73 -3.33 -14.98
N ASP A 81 1.65 -4.11 -16.06
CA ASP A 81 0.74 -3.88 -17.17
C ASP A 81 -0.64 -4.52 -16.94
N ALA A 82 -0.76 -5.32 -15.88
CA ALA A 82 -2.00 -5.93 -15.37
C ALA A 82 -2.71 -6.86 -16.38
N ASP A 83 -1.95 -7.58 -17.20
CA ASP A 83 -2.41 -8.40 -18.32
C ASP A 83 -2.05 -9.90 -18.17
N LEU A 84 -1.83 -10.36 -16.94
CA LEU A 84 -1.58 -11.77 -16.59
C LEU A 84 -2.77 -12.69 -16.85
N VAL A 85 -4.00 -12.24 -16.53
CA VAL A 85 -5.19 -13.11 -16.59
C VAL A 85 -5.52 -13.44 -18.04
N GLY A 86 -5.61 -14.73 -18.34
CA GLY A 86 -5.73 -15.23 -19.72
C GLY A 86 -4.37 -15.59 -20.36
N GLY A 87 -3.26 -15.24 -19.72
CA GLY A 87 -1.93 -15.78 -20.02
C GLY A 87 -1.81 -17.25 -19.61
N SER A 88 -0.59 -17.76 -19.52
CA SER A 88 -0.34 -19.17 -19.20
C SER A 88 0.88 -19.39 -18.30
N TYR A 89 0.88 -20.50 -17.57
CA TYR A 89 2.01 -20.93 -16.76
C TYR A 89 2.20 -22.45 -16.82
N TYR A 90 3.42 -22.90 -16.52
CA TYR A 90 3.73 -24.31 -16.28
C TYR A 90 4.93 -24.45 -15.34
N TRP A 91 5.04 -25.61 -14.70
CA TRP A 91 6.16 -25.99 -13.85
C TRP A 91 7.06 -26.98 -14.56
N ALA A 92 8.36 -26.70 -14.58
CA ALA A 92 9.37 -27.73 -14.79
C ALA A 92 9.82 -28.22 -13.42
N PHE A 93 9.54 -29.48 -13.07
CA PHE A 93 9.68 -29.96 -11.67
C PHE A 93 11.13 -30.22 -11.24
N GLY A 94 12.08 -30.16 -12.17
CA GLY A 94 13.51 -30.30 -11.89
C GLY A 94 14.03 -31.74 -11.87
N ASP A 95 13.16 -32.73 -12.02
CA ASP A 95 13.48 -34.16 -12.08
C ASP A 95 13.24 -34.79 -13.47
N GLY A 96 12.94 -33.94 -14.47
CA GLY A 96 12.67 -34.33 -15.85
C GLY A 96 11.18 -34.35 -16.21
N ASP A 97 10.29 -34.25 -15.23
CA ASP A 97 8.85 -34.09 -15.44
C ASP A 97 8.44 -32.62 -15.49
N GLU A 98 7.32 -32.35 -16.16
CA GLU A 98 6.73 -31.01 -16.30
C GLU A 98 5.20 -31.07 -16.11
N SER A 99 4.62 -29.97 -15.61
CA SER A 99 3.17 -29.81 -15.58
C SER A 99 2.62 -29.51 -16.97
N ALA A 100 1.31 -29.73 -17.15
CA ALA A 100 0.62 -29.20 -18.32
C ALA A 100 0.62 -27.66 -18.30
N LEU A 101 0.67 -27.05 -19.49
CA LEU A 101 0.46 -25.62 -19.66
C LEU A 101 -0.96 -25.25 -19.24
N THR A 102 -1.08 -24.33 -18.30
CA THR A 102 -2.34 -23.96 -17.63
C THR A 102 -2.62 -22.48 -17.82
N ALA A 103 -3.88 -22.11 -18.07
CA ALA A 103 -4.28 -20.71 -18.19
C ALA A 103 -4.28 -20.02 -16.81
N ILE A 104 -3.82 -18.78 -16.76
CA ILE A 104 -3.81 -17.99 -15.53
C ILE A 104 -5.22 -17.43 -15.31
N THR A 105 -5.94 -18.00 -14.36
CA THR A 105 -7.23 -17.47 -13.88
C THR A 105 -7.09 -16.67 -12.59
N ASP A 106 -6.10 -17.02 -11.78
CA ASP A 106 -5.77 -16.36 -10.52
C ASP A 106 -4.24 -16.20 -10.43
N PRO A 107 -3.69 -14.99 -10.63
CA PRO A 107 -2.26 -14.76 -10.56
C PRO A 107 -1.70 -14.89 -9.13
N ASP A 108 -2.58 -14.94 -8.11
CA ASP A 108 -2.22 -15.21 -6.72
C ASP A 108 -2.13 -16.71 -6.41
N ASN A 109 -2.40 -17.61 -7.37
CA ASN A 109 -2.26 -19.05 -7.13
C ASN A 109 -1.86 -19.80 -8.41
N LEU A 110 -0.55 -19.97 -8.59
CA LEU A 110 0.05 -20.76 -9.67
C LEU A 110 0.64 -22.07 -9.15
N SER A 111 0.08 -22.61 -8.05
CA SER A 111 0.63 -23.81 -7.41
C SER A 111 0.41 -25.09 -8.22
N ALA A 112 1.31 -26.06 -8.03
CA ALA A 112 1.19 -27.41 -8.58
C ALA A 112 1.61 -28.45 -7.53
N VAL A 113 1.07 -29.66 -7.63
CA VAL A 113 1.44 -30.78 -6.77
C VAL A 113 2.25 -31.78 -7.56
N HIS A 114 3.42 -32.17 -7.05
CA HIS A 114 4.28 -33.19 -7.63
C HIS A 114 4.89 -34.09 -6.55
N THR A 115 5.20 -35.34 -6.89
CA THR A 115 5.76 -36.32 -5.94
C THR A 115 7.19 -36.66 -6.31
N TYR A 116 8.13 -36.20 -5.49
CA TYR A 116 9.55 -36.44 -5.69
C TYR A 116 9.98 -37.81 -5.12
N THR A 117 10.83 -38.52 -5.86
CA THR A 117 11.46 -39.77 -5.39
C THR A 117 12.98 -39.61 -5.42
N GLY A 118 13.64 -39.91 -4.31
CA GLY A 118 15.09 -39.75 -4.22
C GLY A 118 15.65 -40.14 -2.86
N VAL A 119 16.98 -40.15 -2.74
CA VAL A 119 17.64 -40.39 -1.46
C VAL A 119 17.68 -39.11 -0.62
N PRO A 120 17.60 -39.20 0.72
CA PRO A 120 17.81 -38.05 1.60
C PRO A 120 19.11 -37.30 1.30
N GLY A 121 19.04 -35.97 1.27
CA GLY A 121 20.12 -35.07 0.84
C GLY A 121 20.05 -34.64 -0.63
N THR A 122 19.09 -35.16 -1.40
CA THR A 122 18.90 -34.76 -2.81
C THR A 122 18.23 -33.39 -2.88
N LEU A 123 18.93 -32.42 -3.48
CA LEU A 123 18.37 -31.11 -3.82
C LEU A 123 17.77 -31.17 -5.24
N VAL A 124 16.52 -30.74 -5.36
CA VAL A 124 15.81 -30.55 -6.62
C VAL A 124 15.53 -29.06 -6.80
N VAL A 125 15.69 -28.56 -8.03
CA VAL A 125 15.39 -27.17 -8.38
C VAL A 125 14.35 -27.19 -9.48
N ALA A 126 13.13 -26.82 -9.13
CA ALA A 126 12.03 -26.63 -10.07
C ALA A 126 11.99 -25.18 -10.55
N HIS A 127 11.32 -24.93 -11.67
CA HIS A 127 11.12 -23.60 -12.23
C HIS A 127 9.65 -23.38 -12.57
N LEU A 128 9.09 -22.25 -12.14
CA LEU A 128 7.80 -21.77 -12.60
C LEU A 128 8.01 -20.83 -13.77
N TYR A 129 7.42 -21.13 -14.92
CA TYR A 129 7.42 -20.25 -16.08
C TYR A 129 6.03 -19.63 -16.24
N VAL A 130 5.99 -18.31 -16.46
CA VAL A 130 4.76 -17.54 -16.67
C VAL A 130 4.89 -16.73 -17.94
N THR A 131 3.85 -16.75 -18.76
CA THR A 131 3.69 -15.91 -19.94
C THR A 131 2.39 -15.13 -19.82
N ASP A 132 2.44 -13.81 -19.91
CA ASP A 132 1.25 -12.96 -19.91
C ASP A 132 0.46 -13.05 -21.23
N THR A 133 -0.56 -12.19 -21.40
CA THR A 133 -1.36 -12.16 -22.63
C THR A 133 -0.70 -11.41 -23.78
N SER A 134 0.28 -10.57 -23.50
CA SER A 134 1.07 -9.81 -24.47
C SER A 134 2.20 -10.66 -25.07
N GLY A 135 2.57 -11.75 -24.39
CA GLY A 135 3.48 -12.79 -24.85
C GLY A 135 4.85 -12.75 -24.16
N GLU A 136 5.04 -11.87 -23.18
CA GLU A 136 6.27 -11.77 -22.41
C GLU A 136 6.34 -12.91 -21.39
N THR A 137 7.53 -13.49 -21.26
CA THR A 137 7.76 -14.65 -20.39
C THR A 137 8.81 -14.33 -19.33
N SER A 138 8.58 -14.84 -18.13
CA SER A 138 9.52 -14.80 -17.01
C SER A 138 9.45 -16.09 -16.21
N ALA A 139 10.41 -16.30 -15.32
CA ALA A 139 10.49 -17.50 -14.50
C ALA A 139 11.17 -17.24 -13.16
N ASP A 140 10.90 -18.12 -12.20
CA ASP A 140 11.57 -18.13 -10.90
C ASP A 140 11.84 -19.57 -10.41
N GLU A 141 12.81 -19.74 -9.51
CA GLU A 141 13.27 -21.04 -9.01
C GLU A 141 12.55 -21.45 -7.71
N TYR A 142 12.20 -22.72 -7.59
CA TYR A 142 11.66 -23.32 -6.37
C TYR A 142 12.55 -24.49 -5.94
N ARG A 143 13.15 -24.39 -4.75
CA ARG A 143 14.15 -25.35 -4.26
C ARG A 143 13.51 -26.34 -3.29
N ILE A 144 13.74 -27.63 -3.50
CA ILE A 144 13.21 -28.70 -2.65
C ILE A 144 14.36 -29.61 -2.19
N LEU A 145 14.43 -29.92 -0.90
CA LEU A 145 15.37 -30.86 -0.32
C LEU A 145 14.63 -32.11 0.17
N ILE A 146 14.93 -33.25 -0.45
CA ILE A 146 14.44 -34.55 0.00
C ILE A 146 15.23 -34.92 1.27
N LYS A 147 14.53 -35.14 2.38
CA LYS A 147 15.09 -35.52 3.68
C LYS A 147 14.58 -36.89 4.15
N GLU A 148 15.22 -37.41 5.19
CA GLU A 148 14.68 -38.52 5.98
C GLU A 148 13.36 -38.10 6.62
N LYS A 149 12.36 -38.99 6.60
CA LYS A 149 11.08 -38.71 7.24
C LYS A 149 11.24 -38.71 8.75
N THR A 150 11.20 -37.53 9.34
CA THR A 150 11.28 -37.29 10.79
C THR A 150 10.17 -36.35 11.21
N LEU A 151 9.85 -36.31 12.51
CA LEU A 151 8.82 -35.42 13.03
C LEU A 151 9.13 -33.95 12.71
N ASP A 152 10.39 -33.52 12.79
CA ASP A 152 10.78 -32.15 12.50
C ASP A 152 10.52 -31.79 11.03
N VAL A 153 10.84 -32.69 10.10
CA VAL A 153 10.56 -32.50 8.67
C VAL A 153 9.06 -32.48 8.39
N GLU A 154 8.28 -33.35 9.04
CA GLU A 154 6.82 -33.35 8.94
C GLU A 154 6.21 -32.04 9.46
N VAL A 155 6.74 -31.51 10.57
CA VAL A 155 6.30 -30.23 11.15
C VAL A 155 6.66 -29.06 10.23
N ASN A 156 7.89 -28.98 9.74
CA ASN A 156 8.34 -27.90 8.85
C ASN A 156 7.51 -27.86 7.56
N LYS A 157 7.31 -29.02 6.92
CA LYS A 157 6.45 -29.13 5.74
C LYS A 157 5.00 -28.78 6.07
N GLY A 158 4.48 -29.23 7.22
CA GLY A 158 3.13 -28.92 7.66
C GLY A 158 2.89 -27.43 7.89
N ILE A 159 3.88 -26.72 8.45
CA ILE A 159 3.85 -25.26 8.60
C ILE A 159 3.84 -24.59 7.22
N ASP A 160 4.78 -24.97 6.36
CA ASP A 160 4.90 -24.41 5.00
C ASP A 160 3.60 -24.61 4.18
N ASP A 161 3.00 -25.80 4.23
CA ASP A 161 1.71 -26.08 3.58
C ASP A 161 0.56 -25.31 4.23
N GLY A 162 0.58 -25.16 5.56
CA GLY A 162 -0.39 -24.37 6.31
C GLY A 162 -0.37 -22.88 5.93
N LEU A 163 0.82 -22.28 5.82
CA LEU A 163 0.98 -20.88 5.41
C LEU A 163 0.46 -20.66 3.99
N TRP A 164 0.73 -21.59 3.06
CA TRP A 164 0.20 -21.51 1.70
C TRP A 164 -1.33 -21.61 1.66
N TRP A 165 -1.90 -22.51 2.49
CA TRP A 165 -3.34 -22.62 2.61
C TRP A 165 -3.95 -21.32 3.13
N ILE A 166 -3.39 -20.73 4.20
CA ILE A 166 -3.82 -19.44 4.74
C ILE A 166 -3.73 -18.37 3.64
N TYR A 167 -2.62 -18.29 2.92
CA TYR A 167 -2.42 -17.32 1.85
C TYR A 167 -3.53 -17.43 0.80
N THR A 168 -3.75 -18.61 0.23
CA THR A 168 -4.72 -18.84 -0.85
C THR A 168 -6.19 -18.74 -0.41
N HIS A 169 -6.47 -18.78 0.89
CA HIS A 169 -7.81 -18.68 1.47
C HIS A 169 -8.08 -17.32 2.13
N ARG A 170 -7.23 -16.33 1.87
CA ARG A 170 -7.48 -14.94 2.26
C ARG A 170 -8.66 -14.36 1.47
N GLU A 171 -9.44 -13.53 2.13
CA GLU A 171 -10.46 -12.70 1.49
C GLU A 171 -9.98 -11.26 1.47
N ALA A 172 -10.20 -10.56 0.35
CA ALA A 172 -10.18 -9.10 0.39
C ALA A 172 -11.27 -8.64 1.38
N ALA A 173 -10.87 -7.92 2.41
CA ALA A 173 -11.83 -7.19 3.22
C ALA A 173 -12.22 -5.95 2.40
N ASP A 174 -13.44 -5.92 1.86
CA ASP A 174 -14.00 -4.87 0.98
C ASP A 174 -14.09 -3.45 1.59
N ASN A 175 -13.27 -3.12 2.58
CA ASN A 175 -13.16 -1.77 3.12
C ASN A 175 -11.80 -1.18 2.70
N PRO A 176 -11.71 -0.41 1.59
CA PRO A 176 -10.57 0.48 1.43
C PRO A 176 -10.50 1.36 2.69
N SER A 177 -9.42 1.23 3.45
CA SER A 177 -9.21 2.09 4.62
C SER A 177 -8.88 3.46 4.08
N TYR A 178 -9.88 4.35 4.03
CA TYR A 178 -9.63 5.73 3.64
C TYR A 178 -9.00 6.45 4.82
N VAL A 179 -7.78 6.90 4.61
CA VAL A 179 -6.97 7.54 5.65
C VAL A 179 -6.62 8.95 5.25
N THR A 180 -6.53 9.85 6.24
CA THR A 180 -6.17 11.25 6.00
C THR A 180 -4.80 11.29 5.33
N ILE A 181 -4.66 12.07 4.25
CA ILE A 181 -3.37 12.18 3.57
C ILE A 181 -2.39 12.86 4.55
N PRO A 182 -1.29 12.19 4.96
CA PRO A 182 -0.44 12.71 6.02
C PRO A 182 0.40 13.89 5.54
N ALA A 183 0.77 14.79 6.45
CA ALA A 183 1.52 16.01 6.14
C ALA A 183 2.83 15.75 5.38
N SER A 184 3.48 14.61 5.63
CA SER A 184 4.70 14.19 4.92
C SER A 184 4.48 13.91 3.43
N ARG A 185 3.23 13.88 2.97
CA ARG A 185 2.81 13.65 1.58
C ARG A 185 2.26 14.91 0.92
N LEU A 186 2.13 16.02 1.65
CA LEU A 186 1.55 17.25 1.13
C LEU A 186 2.64 18.34 1.06
N MET A 187 2.69 19.04 -0.06
CA MET A 187 3.59 20.18 -0.25
C MET A 187 2.82 21.36 -0.84
N ASP A 188 3.07 22.56 -0.35
CA ASP A 188 2.49 23.77 -0.91
C ASP A 188 3.16 24.09 -2.27
N PRO A 189 2.64 25.05 -3.05
CA PRO A 189 3.24 25.46 -4.32
C PRO A 189 4.68 25.97 -4.22
N HIS A 190 5.17 26.25 -3.01
CA HIS A 190 6.52 26.75 -2.71
C HIS A 190 7.46 25.66 -2.16
N GLY A 191 6.98 24.43 -1.97
CA GLY A 191 7.73 23.28 -1.47
C GLY A 191 7.80 23.16 0.06
N ASN A 192 6.98 23.90 0.81
CA ASN A 192 6.85 23.74 2.26
C ASN A 192 5.87 22.60 2.59
N PRO A 193 6.02 21.89 3.73
CA PRO A 193 5.09 20.81 4.12
C PRO A 193 3.67 21.31 4.39
N GLY A 194 2.66 20.64 3.83
CA GLY A 194 1.23 20.98 3.93
C GLY A 194 0.64 21.48 2.62
N LEU A 195 -0.62 21.92 2.61
CA LEU A 195 -1.26 22.58 1.47
C LEU A 195 -1.51 24.06 1.79
N GLU A 196 -1.37 24.93 0.80
CA GLU A 196 -1.73 26.35 0.95
C GLU A 196 -3.25 26.50 0.87
N GLY A 197 -3.87 26.86 1.99
CA GLY A 197 -5.30 27.11 2.15
C GLY A 197 -5.63 28.59 2.05
N GLU A 198 -6.44 28.96 1.04
CA GLU A 198 -7.02 30.29 0.88
C GLU A 198 -8.46 30.30 1.38
N TYR A 199 -8.77 31.14 2.37
CA TYR A 199 -10.06 31.21 3.04
C TYR A 199 -10.84 32.47 2.63
N TYR A 200 -12.12 32.33 2.31
CA TYR A 200 -12.97 33.41 1.79
C TYR A 200 -14.26 33.54 2.59
N ASN A 201 -14.69 34.77 2.87
CA ASN A 201 -15.98 35.08 3.51
C ASN A 201 -17.16 35.09 2.51
N ASN A 202 -17.18 34.11 1.61
CA ASN A 202 -18.29 33.78 0.71
C ASN A 202 -18.11 32.35 0.18
N THR A 203 -19.14 31.75 -0.39
CA THR A 203 -19.13 30.37 -0.91
C THR A 203 -18.65 30.24 -2.36
N SER A 204 -18.12 31.31 -2.95
CA SER A 204 -17.84 31.41 -4.39
C SER A 204 -16.39 31.73 -4.73
N PHE A 205 -15.49 31.73 -3.75
CA PHE A 205 -14.08 32.13 -3.90
C PHE A 205 -13.91 33.56 -4.48
N SER A 206 -14.87 34.45 -4.21
CA SER A 206 -14.86 35.80 -4.78
C SER A 206 -14.02 36.75 -3.93
N GLY A 207 -13.26 37.63 -4.59
CA GLY A 207 -12.44 38.66 -3.94
C GLY A 207 -11.08 38.14 -3.47
N THR A 208 -10.45 38.88 -2.55
CA THR A 208 -9.19 38.46 -1.91
C THR A 208 -9.50 37.54 -0.73
N PRO A 209 -8.75 36.45 -0.52
CA PRO A 209 -8.90 35.63 0.67
C PRO A 209 -8.67 36.46 1.93
N VAL A 210 -9.47 36.21 2.97
CA VAL A 210 -9.35 36.89 4.27
C VAL A 210 -8.25 36.29 5.13
N LEU A 211 -7.86 35.06 4.83
CA LEU A 211 -6.77 34.32 5.46
C LEU A 211 -6.10 33.42 4.41
N THR A 212 -4.78 33.39 4.42
CA THR A 212 -3.98 32.39 3.70
C THR A 212 -3.03 31.75 4.71
N ARG A 213 -3.00 30.42 4.77
CA ARG A 213 -2.07 29.69 5.63
C ARG A 213 -1.72 28.34 5.04
N ILE A 214 -0.69 27.70 5.60
CA ILE A 214 -0.34 26.32 5.25
C ILE A 214 -1.02 25.39 6.26
N ASP A 215 -1.86 24.50 5.77
CA ASP A 215 -2.48 23.44 6.56
C ASP A 215 -1.70 22.13 6.38
N PRO A 216 -1.08 21.58 7.44
CA PRO A 216 -0.28 20.36 7.33
C PRO A 216 -1.08 19.15 6.86
N ILE A 217 -2.36 19.09 7.22
CA ILE A 217 -3.33 18.07 6.80
C ILE A 217 -4.67 18.76 6.54
N VAL A 218 -5.54 18.12 5.76
CA VAL A 218 -6.93 18.57 5.58
C VAL A 218 -7.87 17.54 6.20
N ASP A 219 -8.20 17.75 7.48
CA ASP A 219 -9.15 16.96 8.26
C ASP A 219 -9.64 17.83 9.43
N PHE A 220 -10.67 18.63 9.16
CA PHE A 220 -11.15 19.67 10.05
C PHE A 220 -12.59 19.43 10.48
N ASP A 221 -12.87 19.66 11.75
CA ASP A 221 -14.23 19.76 12.31
C ASP A 221 -14.32 21.05 13.11
N TRP A 222 -15.02 22.04 12.56
CA TRP A 222 -15.24 23.33 13.21
C TRP A 222 -16.58 23.38 13.95
N GLY A 223 -17.39 22.31 13.90
CA GLY A 223 -18.77 22.32 14.42
C GLY A 223 -19.55 23.52 13.87
N GLY A 224 -20.24 24.27 14.73
CA GLY A 224 -20.90 25.53 14.33
C GLY A 224 -20.00 26.78 14.33
N GLY A 225 -18.68 26.59 14.36
CA GLY A 225 -17.67 27.64 14.51
C GLY A 225 -17.05 28.09 13.18
N SER A 226 -15.84 28.66 13.24
CA SER A 226 -15.08 29.09 12.06
C SER A 226 -13.61 28.61 12.11
N PRO A 227 -12.92 28.52 10.95
CA PRO A 227 -11.51 28.15 10.89
C PRO A 227 -10.53 29.15 11.55
N ASP A 228 -10.97 30.41 11.70
CA ASP A 228 -10.23 31.52 12.29
C ASP A 228 -11.20 32.67 12.62
N ALA A 229 -10.81 33.60 13.50
CA ALA A 229 -11.62 34.77 13.86
C ALA A 229 -11.86 35.75 12.69
N SER A 230 -11.01 35.73 11.67
CA SER A 230 -11.19 36.50 10.43
C SER A 230 -12.15 35.87 9.43
N VAL A 231 -12.50 34.58 9.62
CA VAL A 231 -13.40 33.81 8.77
C VAL A 231 -14.78 33.73 9.42
N ASN A 232 -15.84 33.93 8.64
CA ASN A 232 -17.21 33.79 9.11
C ASN A 232 -17.50 32.35 9.54
N SER A 233 -18.40 32.17 10.51
CA SER A 233 -18.85 30.82 10.92
C SER A 233 -19.79 30.14 9.93
N ASN A 234 -20.37 30.91 9.00
CA ASN A 234 -21.22 30.42 7.92
C ASN A 234 -20.86 31.17 6.63
N TYR A 235 -21.27 30.63 5.48
CA TYR A 235 -21.06 31.25 4.18
C TYR A 235 -19.58 31.55 3.88
N PHE A 236 -18.71 30.57 4.11
CA PHE A 236 -17.29 30.68 3.79
C PHE A 236 -16.88 29.59 2.81
N SER A 237 -15.72 29.75 2.19
CA SER A 237 -15.13 28.71 1.34
C SER A 237 -13.63 28.67 1.52
N VAL A 238 -13.04 27.51 1.22
CA VAL A 238 -11.61 27.25 1.31
C VAL A 238 -11.14 26.55 0.06
N ARG A 239 -10.02 27.01 -0.50
CA ARG A 239 -9.31 26.33 -1.58
C ARG A 239 -7.92 25.96 -1.10
N TRP A 240 -7.62 24.68 -1.05
CA TRP A 240 -6.29 24.15 -0.82
C TRP A 240 -5.60 23.86 -2.15
N THR A 241 -4.37 24.34 -2.31
CA THR A 241 -3.54 24.09 -3.49
C THR A 241 -2.15 23.58 -3.10
N GLY A 242 -1.57 22.72 -3.95
CA GLY A 242 -0.25 22.17 -3.74
C GLY A 242 -0.02 20.87 -4.51
N GLU A 243 0.78 19.98 -3.93
CA GLU A 243 1.16 18.70 -4.51
C GLU A 243 1.01 17.56 -3.50
N ILE A 244 0.58 16.39 -3.99
CA ILE A 244 0.65 15.11 -3.28
C ILE A 244 1.92 14.38 -3.75
N MET A 245 2.77 13.98 -2.80
CA MET A 245 3.95 13.15 -3.06
C MET A 245 3.58 11.65 -3.03
N ILE A 246 3.57 11.02 -4.19
CA ILE A 246 3.34 9.59 -4.37
C ILE A 246 4.69 8.86 -4.31
N THR A 247 4.87 7.93 -3.36
CA THR A 247 6.11 7.13 -3.28
C THR A 247 6.00 5.75 -3.92
N VAL A 248 4.79 5.28 -4.18
CA VAL A 248 4.54 3.97 -4.79
C VAL A 248 3.58 4.18 -5.94
N SER A 249 4.02 3.87 -7.17
CA SER A 249 3.12 3.90 -8.33
C SER A 249 2.02 2.85 -8.16
N GLY A 250 0.79 3.17 -8.56
CA GLY A 250 -0.30 2.20 -8.59
C GLY A 250 -1.67 2.82 -8.52
N ILE A 251 -2.68 1.99 -8.25
CA ILE A 251 -4.07 2.42 -8.15
C ILE A 251 -4.34 2.99 -6.75
N TYR A 252 -4.61 4.28 -6.70
CA TYR A 252 -5.09 5.01 -5.53
C TYR A 252 -6.61 5.13 -5.56
N LYS A 253 -7.24 5.07 -4.38
CA LYS A 253 -8.64 5.49 -4.21
C LYS A 253 -8.65 6.77 -3.40
N LEU A 254 -9.29 7.82 -3.88
CA LEU A 254 -9.37 9.11 -3.19
C LEU A 254 -10.80 9.33 -2.68
N ALA A 255 -10.93 9.95 -1.51
CA ALA A 255 -12.22 10.23 -0.91
C ALA A 255 -12.21 11.58 -0.18
N THR A 256 -13.41 12.12 0.00
CA THR A 256 -13.64 13.33 0.80
C THR A 256 -14.80 13.07 1.76
N ALA A 257 -14.81 13.74 2.90
CA ALA A 257 -15.98 13.79 3.79
C ALA A 257 -16.23 15.24 4.17
N SER A 258 -17.40 15.80 3.87
CA SER A 258 -17.65 17.22 4.10
C SER A 258 -19.10 17.57 4.40
N ASP A 259 -19.26 18.70 5.10
CA ASP A 259 -20.47 19.46 5.38
C ASP A 259 -20.07 20.94 5.20
N ASP A 260 -20.39 21.65 4.12
CA ASP A 260 -21.16 21.30 2.92
C ASP A 260 -20.28 20.80 1.74
N GLY A 261 -20.33 21.47 0.58
CA GLY A 261 -19.93 20.94 -0.72
C GLY A 261 -18.43 20.98 -1.01
N VAL A 262 -18.00 20.08 -1.90
CA VAL A 262 -16.57 19.86 -2.20
C VAL A 262 -16.29 19.57 -3.66
N ARG A 263 -15.06 19.89 -4.10
CA ARG A 263 -14.48 19.40 -5.36
C ARG A 263 -13.03 18.99 -5.18
N LEU A 264 -12.63 17.89 -5.78
CA LEU A 264 -11.25 17.40 -5.77
C LEU A 264 -10.72 17.28 -7.19
N TYR A 265 -9.58 17.92 -7.44
CA TYR A 265 -8.82 17.82 -8.67
C TYR A 265 -7.43 17.24 -8.40
N VAL A 266 -7.00 16.29 -9.24
CA VAL A 266 -5.63 15.77 -9.26
C VAL A 266 -5.09 15.83 -10.68
N ASP A 267 -3.92 16.44 -10.87
CA ASP A 267 -3.31 16.76 -12.17
C ASP A 267 -4.27 17.44 -13.15
N GLY A 268 -5.13 18.32 -12.61
CA GLY A 268 -6.15 19.04 -13.37
C GLY A 268 -7.41 18.22 -13.72
N ASN A 269 -7.45 16.92 -13.42
CA ASN A 269 -8.64 16.08 -13.61
C ASN A 269 -9.59 16.22 -12.42
N LEU A 270 -10.86 16.54 -12.69
CA LEU A 270 -11.92 16.59 -11.67
C LEU A 270 -12.32 15.15 -11.28
N LEU A 271 -11.97 14.74 -10.06
CA LEU A 271 -12.21 13.38 -9.56
C LEU A 271 -13.47 13.27 -8.70
N ILE A 272 -13.79 14.32 -7.94
CA ILE A 272 -15.01 14.42 -7.12
C ILE A 272 -15.62 15.79 -7.37
N ASP A 273 -16.91 15.83 -7.71
CA ASP A 273 -17.70 17.06 -7.87
C ASP A 273 -19.01 16.93 -7.11
N ASP A 274 -19.04 17.49 -5.91
CA ASP A 274 -20.25 17.58 -5.11
C ASP A 274 -20.49 19.00 -4.60
N TRP A 275 -20.69 19.93 -5.54
CA TRP A 275 -20.77 21.36 -5.26
C TRP A 275 -22.19 21.84 -4.94
N HIS A 276 -22.82 21.27 -3.90
CA HIS A 276 -24.12 21.71 -3.40
C HIS A 276 -24.22 21.51 -1.88
N GLY A 277 -25.21 22.15 -1.24
CA GLY A 277 -25.38 22.05 0.22
C GLY A 277 -25.83 20.66 0.66
N HIS A 278 -25.16 20.09 1.65
CA HIS A 278 -25.45 18.78 2.23
C HIS A 278 -24.79 18.65 3.61
N GLY A 279 -25.41 17.89 4.52
CA GLY A 279 -24.75 17.51 5.78
C GLY A 279 -23.51 16.65 5.54
N ARG A 280 -22.75 16.35 6.62
CA ARG A 280 -21.52 15.53 6.53
C ARG A 280 -21.71 14.26 5.71
N THR A 281 -21.09 14.22 4.53
CA THR A 281 -21.25 13.11 3.59
C THR A 281 -19.93 12.70 2.96
N TRP A 282 -19.72 11.38 2.84
CA TRP A 282 -18.57 10.81 2.13
C TRP A 282 -18.79 10.78 0.61
N ARG A 283 -17.74 11.12 -0.14
CA ARG A 283 -17.64 10.96 -1.59
C ARG A 283 -16.36 10.23 -1.96
N TYR A 284 -16.43 9.45 -3.02
CA TYR A 284 -15.36 8.56 -3.46
C TYR A 284 -15.10 8.83 -4.94
N ALA A 285 -13.85 9.05 -5.29
CA ALA A 285 -13.41 9.10 -6.68
C ALA A 285 -13.45 7.69 -7.29
N ALA A 286 -13.56 7.61 -8.62
CA ALA A 286 -13.16 6.40 -9.32
C ALA A 286 -11.67 6.10 -9.04
N PRO A 287 -11.25 4.82 -8.97
CA PRO A 287 -9.84 4.48 -8.79
C PRO A 287 -8.96 5.16 -9.85
N VAL A 288 -7.86 5.76 -9.41
CA VAL A 288 -6.95 6.54 -10.27
C VAL A 288 -5.54 5.95 -10.21
N VAL A 289 -4.88 5.80 -11.35
CA VAL A 289 -3.48 5.40 -11.42
C VAL A 289 -2.62 6.63 -11.19
N LEU A 290 -1.81 6.63 -10.13
CA LEU A 290 -0.81 7.67 -9.86
C LEU A 290 0.57 7.03 -9.92
N ASN A 291 1.52 7.72 -10.54
CA ASN A 291 2.91 7.28 -10.63
C ASN A 291 3.70 7.84 -9.45
N SER A 292 4.84 7.23 -9.11
CA SER A 292 5.73 7.82 -8.13
C SER A 292 6.20 9.21 -8.59
N GLY A 293 6.23 10.16 -7.65
CA GLY A 293 6.52 11.55 -7.92
C GLY A 293 5.46 12.50 -7.37
N ARG A 294 5.49 13.73 -7.87
CA ARG A 294 4.63 14.82 -7.42
C ARG A 294 3.42 14.93 -8.35
N HIS A 295 2.25 14.99 -7.75
CA HIS A 295 0.97 15.16 -8.43
C HIS A 295 0.31 16.42 -7.94
N GLN A 296 -0.17 17.26 -8.85
CA GLN A 296 -0.82 18.52 -8.48
C GLN A 296 -2.18 18.23 -7.84
N VAL A 297 -2.53 18.92 -6.76
CA VAL A 297 -3.83 18.79 -6.10
C VAL A 297 -4.48 20.15 -5.91
N VAL A 298 -5.78 20.21 -6.21
CA VAL A 298 -6.65 21.33 -5.83
C VAL A 298 -7.86 20.74 -5.12
N PHE A 299 -8.09 21.14 -3.88
CA PHE A 299 -9.23 20.71 -3.09
C PHE A 299 -10.05 21.93 -2.67
N GLU A 300 -11.31 21.95 -3.06
CA GLU A 300 -12.23 23.06 -2.84
C GLU A 300 -13.35 22.63 -1.90
N TYR A 301 -13.74 23.53 -1.00
CA TYR A 301 -14.80 23.34 -0.03
C TYR A 301 -15.60 24.62 0.18
N PHE A 302 -16.90 24.51 0.47
CA PHE A 302 -17.67 25.60 1.03
C PHE A 302 -18.54 25.15 2.20
N GLU A 303 -18.76 26.09 3.13
CA GLU A 303 -19.74 26.01 4.19
C GLU A 303 -20.87 26.98 3.88
N ASN A 304 -22.12 26.51 3.81
CA ASN A 304 -23.28 27.36 3.66
C ASN A 304 -23.79 27.79 5.03
N SER A 305 -24.29 26.84 5.82
CA SER A 305 -24.71 27.10 7.20
C SER A 305 -24.89 25.82 8.00
N GLY A 306 -24.53 25.84 9.28
CA GLY A 306 -24.77 24.71 10.17
C GLY A 306 -23.47 24.19 10.77
N GLY A 307 -23.19 22.90 10.56
CA GLY A 307 -21.97 22.27 11.04
C GLY A 307 -20.93 22.23 9.92
N ALA A 308 -19.75 22.79 10.14
CA ALA A 308 -18.68 22.85 9.16
C ALA A 308 -17.62 21.79 9.43
N ASN A 309 -17.46 20.83 8.53
CA ASN A 309 -16.36 19.86 8.57
C ASN A 309 -15.93 19.46 7.17
N VAL A 310 -14.66 19.07 7.03
CA VAL A 310 -14.09 18.67 5.74
C VAL A 310 -12.83 17.84 5.94
N GLY A 311 -12.70 16.75 5.18
CA GLY A 311 -11.50 15.92 5.16
C GLY A 311 -11.16 15.41 3.77
N LEU A 312 -9.86 15.26 3.51
CA LEU A 312 -9.29 14.67 2.30
C LEU A 312 -8.55 13.37 2.65
N TYR A 313 -9.01 12.28 2.04
CA TYR A 313 -8.56 10.93 2.36
C TYR A 313 -8.08 10.20 1.10
N TRP A 314 -7.21 9.23 1.30
CA TRP A 314 -6.77 8.32 0.24
C TRP A 314 -6.74 6.87 0.74
N SER A 315 -6.63 5.93 -0.18
CA SER A 315 -6.21 4.57 0.06
C SER A 315 -5.14 4.23 -0.99
N PRO A 316 -3.85 4.23 -0.63
CA PRO A 316 -2.74 3.91 -1.53
C PRO A 316 -2.79 2.49 -2.11
N PRO A 317 -2.09 2.25 -3.24
CA PRO A 317 -1.88 0.92 -3.77
C PRO A 317 -1.17 0.05 -2.72
N GLY A 318 -1.64 -1.19 -2.59
CA GLY A 318 -1.17 -2.09 -1.54
C GLY A 318 -1.91 -1.98 -0.21
N GLU A 319 -2.84 -1.04 -0.02
CA GLU A 319 -3.83 -1.11 1.07
C GLU A 319 -4.96 -2.09 0.76
N ARG A 320 -4.58 -3.31 0.40
CA ARG A 320 -5.53 -4.42 0.46
C ARG A 320 -5.64 -4.78 1.93
N SER A 321 -6.82 -4.66 2.52
CA SER A 321 -7.08 -5.31 3.80
C SER A 321 -7.39 -6.78 3.51
N TYR A 322 -6.73 -7.68 4.23
CA TYR A 322 -6.99 -9.12 4.12
C TYR A 322 -7.57 -9.63 5.42
N ARG A 323 -8.56 -10.51 5.30
CA ARG A 323 -9.16 -11.18 6.45
C ARG A 323 -9.32 -12.66 6.15
N TRP A 324 -9.48 -13.44 7.21
CA TRP A 324 -9.70 -14.87 7.15
C TRP A 324 -10.99 -15.21 7.85
N ASN A 325 -12.12 -15.09 7.14
CA ASN A 325 -13.45 -15.36 7.68
C ASN A 325 -13.95 -16.78 7.39
N ASN A 326 -13.04 -17.68 7.01
CA ASN A 326 -13.43 -18.97 6.49
C ASN A 326 -13.96 -19.87 7.62
N VAL A 327 -15.29 -20.00 7.60
CA VAL A 327 -16.19 -20.75 8.48
C VAL A 327 -16.61 -20.03 9.78
N ARG A 328 -17.87 -19.54 9.79
CA ARG A 328 -18.65 -19.37 11.02
C ARG A 328 -18.88 -20.75 11.64
N TYR A 329 -17.87 -21.32 12.28
CA TYR A 329 -18.10 -22.41 13.21
C TYR A 329 -18.86 -21.83 14.39
N GLY A 330 -20.11 -22.25 14.56
CA GLY A 330 -20.89 -21.89 15.74
C GLY A 330 -20.03 -22.08 16.99
N SER A 331 -19.89 -21.01 17.77
CA SER A 331 -19.40 -21.01 19.16
C SER A 331 -17.88 -21.01 19.42
N HIS A 332 -17.00 -20.84 18.43
CA HIS A 332 -15.55 -20.66 18.71
C HIS A 332 -15.19 -19.17 18.79
N TYR A 333 -14.55 -18.77 19.89
CA TYR A 333 -14.18 -17.39 20.20
C TYR A 333 -12.71 -17.17 19.83
N GLY A 334 -12.43 -16.55 18.69
CA GLY A 334 -11.07 -16.29 18.26
C GLY A 334 -11.01 -15.34 17.06
N ASN A 335 -9.94 -14.55 17.00
CA ASN A 335 -9.66 -13.70 15.85
C ASN A 335 -8.78 -14.47 14.85
N THR A 336 -9.42 -15.15 13.91
CA THR A 336 -8.75 -15.95 12.87
C THR A 336 -7.81 -15.12 12.00
N SER A 337 -8.15 -13.84 11.76
CA SER A 337 -7.28 -12.95 11.00
C SER A 337 -6.01 -12.63 11.78
N ALA A 338 -6.12 -12.36 13.08
CA ALA A 338 -4.96 -12.10 13.93
C ALA A 338 -4.05 -13.34 14.04
N SER A 339 -4.61 -14.52 14.29
CA SER A 339 -3.82 -15.76 14.32
C SER A 339 -3.19 -16.10 12.97
N SER A 340 -3.84 -15.77 11.85
CA SER A 340 -3.29 -15.98 10.51
C SER A 340 -2.11 -15.05 10.24
N VAL A 341 -2.23 -13.77 10.59
CA VAL A 341 -1.13 -12.79 10.50
C VAL A 341 0.05 -13.23 11.35
N GLN A 342 -0.21 -13.56 12.62
CA GLN A 342 0.82 -14.04 13.54
C GLN A 342 1.55 -15.28 12.97
N ALA A 343 0.82 -16.21 12.35
CA ALA A 343 1.43 -17.42 11.78
C ALA A 343 2.48 -17.11 10.70
N PHE A 344 2.25 -16.11 9.84
CA PHE A 344 3.25 -15.65 8.89
C PHE A 344 4.45 -15.00 9.60
N GLU A 345 4.18 -14.10 10.55
CA GLU A 345 5.21 -13.31 11.22
C GLU A 345 6.18 -14.17 12.04
N ILE A 346 5.67 -15.16 12.79
CA ILE A 346 6.53 -16.07 13.57
C ILE A 346 7.38 -17.00 12.68
N ASN A 347 7.03 -17.13 11.40
CA ASN A 347 7.81 -17.86 10.41
C ASN A 347 8.69 -16.93 9.55
N GLY A 348 8.83 -15.66 9.95
CA GLY A 348 9.76 -14.70 9.36
C GLY A 348 9.19 -13.90 8.19
N HIS A 349 7.95 -14.16 7.79
CA HIS A 349 7.26 -13.39 6.75
C HIS A 349 6.68 -12.14 7.38
N LEU A 350 7.41 -11.02 7.28
CA LEU A 350 7.08 -9.78 7.98
C LEU A 350 6.55 -8.71 7.02
N GLU A 351 5.74 -7.80 7.53
CA GLU A 351 5.26 -6.60 6.86
C GLU A 351 6.38 -5.66 6.39
N SER A 352 7.55 -5.76 7.01
CA SER A 352 8.76 -5.04 6.62
C SER A 352 9.55 -5.70 5.48
N GLY A 353 9.19 -6.92 5.07
CA GLY A 353 9.85 -7.67 4.02
C GLY A 353 9.67 -7.10 2.60
N ASP A 354 10.35 -7.71 1.63
CA ASP A 354 10.18 -7.36 0.21
C ASP A 354 9.07 -8.21 -0.41
N ALA A 355 7.94 -7.58 -0.74
CA ALA A 355 6.80 -8.23 -1.38
C ALA A 355 7.10 -8.75 -2.79
N ASN A 356 8.21 -8.29 -3.37
CA ASN A 356 8.68 -8.79 -4.64
C ASN A 356 9.40 -10.14 -4.47
N GLU A 357 9.99 -10.45 -3.32
CA GLU A 357 10.69 -11.72 -3.11
C GLU A 357 9.85 -12.71 -2.29
N ASP A 358 8.94 -12.19 -1.47
CA ASP A 358 8.04 -12.99 -0.64
C ASP A 358 6.59 -12.48 -0.78
N PRO A 359 5.70 -13.25 -1.45
CA PRO A 359 4.34 -12.81 -1.66
C PRO A 359 3.50 -12.77 -0.37
N TYR A 360 3.96 -13.37 0.73
CA TYR A 360 3.27 -13.33 2.02
C TYR A 360 3.37 -11.95 2.67
N VAL A 361 4.37 -11.14 2.33
CA VAL A 361 4.53 -9.77 2.86
C VAL A 361 3.29 -8.92 2.61
N ASP A 362 2.71 -8.96 1.41
CA ASP A 362 1.49 -8.21 1.08
C ASP A 362 0.29 -8.67 1.93
N VAL A 363 0.26 -9.96 2.25
CA VAL A 363 -0.80 -10.57 3.04
C VAL A 363 -0.69 -10.20 4.50
N VAL A 364 0.52 -10.16 5.06
CA VAL A 364 0.80 -9.68 6.41
C VAL A 364 0.46 -8.21 6.54
N ARG A 365 0.94 -7.36 5.61
CA ARG A 365 0.59 -5.93 5.55
C ARG A 365 -0.92 -5.74 5.54
N GLY A 366 -1.62 -6.48 4.67
CA GLY A 366 -3.06 -6.35 4.57
C GLY A 366 -3.83 -6.89 5.76
N GLY A 367 -3.34 -7.94 6.40
CA GLY A 367 -3.90 -8.46 7.64
C GLY A 367 -3.74 -7.47 8.79
N LEU A 368 -2.54 -6.91 9.00
CA LEU A 368 -2.31 -5.86 10.00
C LEU A 368 -3.20 -4.63 9.72
N ASN A 369 -3.33 -4.21 8.46
CA ASN A 369 -4.22 -3.12 8.08
C ASN A 369 -5.69 -3.40 8.45
N TYR A 370 -6.16 -4.63 8.24
CA TYR A 370 -7.49 -5.06 8.65
C TYR A 370 -7.64 -5.02 10.17
N LEU A 371 -6.65 -5.51 10.92
CA LEU A 371 -6.69 -5.51 12.38
C LEU A 371 -6.79 -4.07 12.93
N MET A 372 -5.91 -3.18 12.48
CA MET A 372 -5.90 -1.77 12.92
C MET A 372 -7.20 -1.04 12.56
N THR A 373 -7.76 -1.30 11.38
CA THR A 373 -9.03 -0.68 10.93
C THR A 373 -10.22 -1.03 11.83
N ASN A 374 -10.19 -2.19 12.49
CA ASN A 374 -11.30 -2.67 13.32
C ASN A 374 -11.07 -2.43 14.82
N LEU A 375 -10.03 -1.68 15.20
CA LEU A 375 -9.87 -1.19 16.56
C LEU A 375 -10.83 -0.01 16.82
N ILE A 376 -11.40 0.02 18.02
CA ILE A 376 -12.28 1.06 18.53
C ILE A 376 -11.72 1.65 19.82
N SER A 377 -11.86 2.96 19.95
CA SER A 377 -11.35 3.74 21.08
C SER A 377 -12.39 3.90 22.18
N TYR A 378 -11.94 3.80 23.42
CA TYR A 378 -12.70 4.05 24.64
C TYR A 378 -12.01 5.11 25.48
N ASN A 379 -12.77 6.09 25.96
CA ASN A 379 -12.27 6.99 27.00
C ASN A 379 -12.32 6.22 28.33
N MET A 380 -11.16 5.98 28.94
CA MET A 380 -11.07 5.33 30.23
C MET A 380 -11.36 6.34 31.33
N THR A 381 -12.31 6.01 32.20
CA THR A 381 -12.62 6.80 33.40
C THR A 381 -12.06 6.10 34.63
N ALA A 382 -11.77 6.84 35.70
CA ALA A 382 -11.36 6.25 36.98
C ALA A 382 -12.36 5.17 37.44
N GLN A 383 -11.85 3.98 37.77
CA GLN A 383 -12.65 2.88 38.34
C GLN A 383 -12.56 2.87 39.86
N THR A 384 -13.42 2.07 40.51
CA THR A 384 -13.46 1.95 41.97
C THR A 384 -12.15 1.42 42.56
N TYR A 385 -11.44 0.57 41.80
CA TYR A 385 -10.22 -0.09 42.25
C TYR A 385 -8.93 0.47 41.61
N GLY A 386 -9.01 1.59 40.89
CA GLY A 386 -7.86 2.29 40.31
C GLY A 386 -8.02 2.66 38.83
N HIS A 387 -6.98 3.22 38.25
CA HIS A 387 -6.90 3.51 36.81
C HIS A 387 -5.62 2.84 36.26
N PRO A 388 -5.67 2.11 35.12
CA PRO A 388 -4.49 1.38 34.63
C PRO A 388 -3.28 2.26 34.32
N GLU A 389 -3.55 3.52 33.95
CA GLU A 389 -2.52 4.51 33.66
C GLU A 389 -2.11 5.38 34.88
N ASP A 390 -2.67 5.13 36.07
CA ASP A 390 -2.27 5.79 37.33
C ASP A 390 -1.21 4.93 38.03
N TYR A 391 0.02 4.96 37.51
CA TYR A 391 1.12 4.10 37.95
C TYR A 391 1.63 4.43 39.36
N ASN A 392 1.46 5.68 39.80
CA ASN A 392 1.89 6.15 41.11
C ASN A 392 0.77 6.10 42.18
N ASN A 393 -0.47 5.80 41.76
CA ASN A 393 -1.67 5.70 42.58
C ASN A 393 -2.00 7.01 43.34
N ASP A 394 -1.74 8.15 42.71
CA ASP A 394 -2.02 9.50 43.23
C ASP A 394 -3.45 9.97 42.90
N GLY A 395 -4.18 9.21 42.09
CA GLY A 395 -5.54 9.52 41.65
C GLY A 395 -5.59 10.44 40.41
N ASP A 396 -4.47 10.71 39.76
CA ASP A 396 -4.32 11.54 38.56
C ASP A 396 -3.60 10.80 37.43
N ALA A 397 -4.39 10.04 36.66
CA ALA A 397 -3.94 9.31 35.47
C ALA A 397 -3.32 10.20 34.38
N THR A 398 -3.45 11.53 34.44
CA THR A 398 -2.89 12.44 33.42
C THR A 398 -1.42 12.80 33.65
N ASN A 399 -0.87 12.54 34.84
CA ASN A 399 0.51 12.88 35.20
C ASN A 399 1.52 11.77 34.93
N ASP A 400 1.05 10.57 34.60
CA ASP A 400 1.87 9.34 34.56
C ASP A 400 2.13 8.81 33.13
N GLY A 401 1.87 9.65 32.12
CA GLY A 401 2.18 9.35 30.71
C GLY A 401 1.11 8.56 29.96
N GLY A 402 -0.01 8.26 30.61
CA GLY A 402 -1.24 7.75 29.99
C GLY A 402 -1.92 8.79 29.10
N ASN A 403 -2.69 8.33 28.12
CA ASN A 403 -3.46 9.19 27.22
C ASN A 403 -4.97 9.17 27.54
N GLY A 404 -5.40 8.38 28.54
CA GLY A 404 -6.79 8.17 28.92
C GLY A 404 -7.59 7.34 27.92
N ILE A 405 -6.93 6.68 26.96
CA ILE A 405 -7.56 5.96 25.86
C ILE A 405 -7.26 4.47 25.97
N GLY A 406 -8.33 3.68 26.00
CA GLY A 406 -8.27 2.24 25.81
C GLY A 406 -8.59 1.89 24.36
N LEU A 407 -7.89 0.91 23.79
CA LEU A 407 -8.21 0.36 22.47
C LEU A 407 -8.76 -1.06 22.60
N SER A 408 -9.86 -1.34 21.89
CA SER A 408 -10.48 -2.67 21.88
C SER A 408 -10.81 -3.12 20.47
N TRP A 409 -11.00 -4.42 20.29
CA TRP A 409 -11.47 -5.01 19.05
C TRP A 409 -12.97 -4.79 18.88
N SER A 410 -13.39 -4.29 17.71
CA SER A 410 -14.80 -4.07 17.37
C SER A 410 -15.54 -5.39 17.13
N SER A 411 -15.98 -6.03 18.22
CA SER A 411 -16.78 -7.25 18.19
C SER A 411 -17.79 -7.29 19.34
N ASN A 412 -18.67 -8.30 19.31
CA ASN A 412 -19.55 -8.59 20.44
C ASN A 412 -18.83 -9.29 21.60
N ARG A 413 -17.54 -9.65 21.45
CA ARG A 413 -16.75 -10.42 22.42
C ARG A 413 -15.29 -9.96 22.51
N PRO A 414 -15.05 -8.65 22.70
CA PRO A 414 -13.73 -8.05 22.57
C PRO A 414 -12.66 -8.70 23.46
N ILE A 415 -13.01 -9.07 24.69
CA ILE A 415 -12.05 -9.61 25.66
C ILE A 415 -11.41 -10.95 25.25
N TYR A 416 -12.09 -11.76 24.43
CA TYR A 416 -11.53 -13.04 23.96
C TYR A 416 -10.73 -12.89 22.66
N GLU A 417 -10.92 -11.78 21.95
CA GLU A 417 -10.36 -11.56 20.62
C GLU A 417 -9.17 -10.59 20.68
N LEU A 418 -9.15 -9.67 21.65
CA LEU A 418 -8.14 -8.63 21.78
C LEU A 418 -6.73 -9.20 22.01
N GLY A 419 -6.61 -10.28 22.78
CA GLY A 419 -5.33 -10.95 23.03
C GLY A 419 -4.64 -11.40 21.74
N ALA A 420 -5.39 -12.04 20.84
CA ALA A 420 -4.85 -12.47 19.55
C ALA A 420 -4.43 -11.28 18.68
N VAL A 421 -5.15 -10.15 18.74
CA VAL A 421 -4.78 -8.93 18.02
C VAL A 421 -3.46 -8.35 18.57
N MET A 422 -3.30 -8.30 19.90
CA MET A 422 -2.03 -7.88 20.52
C MET A 422 -0.88 -8.78 20.10
N ASP A 423 -1.09 -10.09 20.13
CA ASP A 423 -0.09 -11.09 19.75
C ASP A 423 0.38 -10.93 18.30
N ALA A 424 -0.54 -10.65 17.36
CA ALA A 424 -0.17 -10.34 15.98
C ALA A 424 0.65 -9.04 15.88
N LEU A 425 0.21 -7.96 16.53
CA LEU A 425 0.97 -6.70 16.51
C LEU A 425 2.38 -6.84 17.11
N VAL A 426 2.53 -7.64 18.16
CA VAL A 426 3.83 -7.90 18.80
C VAL A 426 4.70 -8.82 17.95
N ALA A 427 4.10 -9.82 17.28
CA ALA A 427 4.82 -10.77 16.44
C ALA A 427 5.49 -10.13 15.22
N SER A 428 4.99 -8.98 14.74
CA SER A 428 5.66 -8.15 13.73
C SER A 428 7.13 -7.82 14.09
N GLY A 429 7.45 -7.74 15.38
CA GLY A 429 8.78 -7.34 15.85
C GLY A 429 9.15 -5.88 15.53
N THR A 430 8.17 -5.06 15.15
CA THR A 430 8.38 -3.66 14.72
C THR A 430 7.64 -2.66 15.64
N PRO A 431 8.04 -2.50 16.91
CA PRO A 431 7.34 -1.65 17.87
C PRO A 431 7.24 -0.17 17.46
N ASP A 432 8.17 0.31 16.62
CA ASP A 432 8.20 1.67 16.09
C ASP A 432 7.50 1.81 14.73
N ALA A 433 6.96 0.73 14.15
CA ALA A 433 6.15 0.82 12.95
C ALA A 433 4.90 1.66 13.19
N ILE A 434 4.55 2.48 12.22
CA ILE A 434 3.41 3.39 12.29
C ILE A 434 2.19 2.75 11.65
N ALA A 435 1.08 2.72 12.39
CA ALA A 435 -0.21 2.28 11.87
C ALA A 435 -0.63 3.15 10.69
N ARG A 436 -0.78 2.49 9.53
CA ARG A 436 -1.16 3.16 8.27
C ARG A 436 -2.67 3.28 8.11
N THR A 437 -3.42 2.43 8.80
CA THR A 437 -4.88 2.36 8.81
C THR A 437 -5.39 2.39 10.24
N GLY A 438 -6.69 2.61 10.44
CA GLY A 438 -7.30 2.66 11.76
C GLY A 438 -8.25 3.85 11.96
N GLY A 439 -9.03 3.79 13.03
CA GLY A 439 -9.83 4.92 13.50
C GLY A 439 -9.00 5.99 14.20
N ALA A 440 -9.68 7.02 14.71
CA ALA A 440 -9.08 8.03 15.57
C ALA A 440 -8.42 7.38 16.81
N ASN A 441 -7.21 7.83 17.15
CA ASN A 441 -6.30 7.25 18.16
C ASN A 441 -5.63 5.92 17.78
N VAL A 442 -5.70 5.48 16.52
CA VAL A 442 -4.94 4.31 16.04
C VAL A 442 -4.00 4.74 14.92
N ILE A 443 -4.55 5.34 13.86
CA ILE A 443 -3.76 5.75 12.71
C ILE A 443 -2.67 6.76 13.09
N GLY A 444 -1.48 6.60 12.51
CA GLY A 444 -0.35 7.49 12.74
C GLY A 444 0.39 7.24 14.06
N ARG A 445 -0.06 6.32 14.91
CA ARG A 445 0.63 5.92 16.15
C ARG A 445 1.56 4.73 15.92
N ARG A 446 2.54 4.58 16.82
CA ARG A 446 3.43 3.42 16.82
C ARG A 446 2.69 2.18 17.31
N TYR A 447 3.09 1.02 16.82
CA TYR A 447 2.50 -0.26 17.23
C TYR A 447 2.60 -0.47 18.74
N GLN A 448 3.73 -0.12 19.36
CA GLN A 448 3.88 -0.24 20.82
C GLN A 448 2.89 0.64 21.59
N ASP A 449 2.59 1.86 21.11
CA ASP A 449 1.64 2.76 21.78
C ASP A 449 0.22 2.21 21.64
N ILE A 450 -0.11 1.61 20.49
CA ILE A 450 -1.41 0.96 20.25
C ILE A 450 -1.58 -0.27 21.15
N VAL A 451 -0.56 -1.12 21.22
CA VAL A 451 -0.59 -2.32 22.07
C VAL A 451 -0.67 -1.93 23.54
N GLN A 452 0.00 -0.86 23.96
CA GLN A 452 -0.11 -0.33 25.33
C GLN A 452 -1.57 0.03 25.67
N ASP A 453 -2.24 0.84 24.85
CA ASP A 453 -3.66 1.18 25.08
C ASP A 453 -4.60 -0.05 25.03
N MET A 454 -4.23 -1.11 24.29
CA MET A 454 -4.98 -2.37 24.30
C MET A 454 -4.80 -3.12 25.63
N VAL A 455 -3.60 -3.11 26.19
CA VAL A 455 -3.31 -3.66 27.52
C VAL A 455 -4.05 -2.85 28.59
N ASP A 456 -4.04 -1.52 28.48
CA ASP A 456 -4.73 -0.65 29.42
C ASP A 456 -6.24 -0.85 29.38
N MET A 457 -6.83 -1.01 28.19
CA MET A 457 -8.24 -1.39 28.03
C MET A 457 -8.56 -2.73 28.70
N TYR A 458 -7.68 -3.72 28.58
CA TYR A 458 -7.88 -5.04 29.18
C TYR A 458 -7.86 -4.96 30.71
N SER A 459 -6.91 -4.18 31.27
CA SER A 459 -6.80 -3.88 32.70
C SER A 459 -8.01 -3.09 33.20
N TRP A 460 -8.44 -2.07 32.46
CA TRP A 460 -9.55 -1.20 32.81
C TRP A 460 -10.88 -1.96 32.89
N GLY A 461 -11.14 -2.87 31.95
CA GLY A 461 -12.37 -3.66 31.90
C GLY A 461 -12.53 -4.68 33.05
N GLN A 462 -11.52 -4.85 33.91
CA GLN A 462 -11.56 -5.71 35.10
C GLN A 462 -11.84 -4.95 36.41
N GLY A 463 -11.80 -3.61 36.38
CA GLY A 463 -11.83 -2.72 37.56
C GLY A 463 -13.21 -2.25 38.00
#